data_AF-A0A816J232-F1
#
_entry.id   AF-A0A816J232-F1
#
_cell.length_a   1.000
_cell.length_b   1.000
_cell.length_c   1.000
_cell.angle_alpha   90.00
_cell.angle_beta   90.00
_cell.angle_gamma   90.00
#
_symmetry.space_group_name_H-M   'P 1'
#
loop_
_entity.id
_entity.type
_entity.pdbx_description
1 polymer ?
#
loop_
_entity_poly.entity_id
_entity_poly.type
_entity_poly.pdbx_seq_one_letter_code
_entity_poly.pdbx_strand_id
1 'polypeptide(L)'
;MYFAGHWGDTLDLRLPSVVGRGRGRGAYYGDLERTSGRDGHLLEQIRSVSRQKGELQQQEVELRARMLAMEIQRSFESRSAQYENVAARLQAWANESLLREQNKEVATLRSERDHFEAERSQNIHKISELEEYFQEKERQYAAFHEQDRIAQETSKYKDEQLREAQGWMARAQEMDAFQSSTNHSLQAELRERTEQYNQLWHGCQRQKRDVDLLRHGVPSSGSDEPSALICHASTRDYSGGFTSSCTVSVTAAKGVKTKNPSFVGRMLQASSDMAKQNHVSAYGLSVPCSN
;
A
#
# COMPACT_ATOMS: atom_id res chain seq x y z
N MET A 1 -53.58 3.92 -31.76
CA MET A 1 -54.83 4.64 -31.46
C MET A 1 -55.23 5.42 -32.69
N TYR A 2 -56.42 5.10 -33.21
CA TYR A 2 -57.07 5.80 -34.32
C TYR A 2 -57.42 7.23 -33.93
N PHE A 3 -57.29 8.19 -34.85
CA PHE A 3 -58.33 9.21 -35.04
C PHE A 3 -58.28 9.74 -36.48
N ALA A 4 -59.32 9.40 -37.21
CA ALA A 4 -59.68 9.94 -38.51
C ALA A 4 -60.39 11.29 -38.33
N GLY A 5 -60.14 12.24 -39.25
CA GLY A 5 -60.88 13.49 -39.35
C GLY A 5 -61.52 13.60 -40.73
N HIS A 6 -62.80 13.27 -40.79
CA HIS A 6 -63.72 13.41 -41.92
C HIS A 6 -63.76 14.85 -42.46
N TRP A 7 -63.71 15.00 -43.78
CA TRP A 7 -64.28 16.16 -44.49
C TRP A 7 -65.49 15.68 -45.30
N GLY A 8 -66.67 16.09 -44.85
CA GLY A 8 -67.95 16.10 -45.57
C GLY A 8 -68.66 17.39 -45.14
N ASP A 9 -69.52 18.06 -45.89
CA ASP A 9 -70.23 17.65 -47.08
C ASP A 9 -70.62 18.87 -47.92
N THR A 10 -70.71 18.59 -49.21
CA THR A 10 -71.44 19.26 -50.28
C THR A 10 -72.81 19.79 -49.84
N LEU A 11 -73.06 21.10 -49.98
CA LEU A 11 -74.40 21.68 -49.82
C LEU A 11 -75.09 21.85 -51.18
N ASP A 12 -76.21 21.15 -51.24
CA ASP A 12 -77.18 20.93 -52.31
C ASP A 12 -78.00 22.21 -52.63
N LEU A 13 -77.96 22.66 -53.88
CA LEU A 13 -78.73 23.80 -54.39
C LEU A 13 -80.14 23.34 -54.78
N ARG A 14 -81.08 23.41 -53.84
CA ARG A 14 -82.50 23.14 -54.07
C ARG A 14 -83.29 24.45 -54.25
N LEU A 15 -83.67 24.74 -55.49
CA LEU A 15 -84.66 25.75 -55.89
C LEU A 15 -86.02 25.52 -55.20
N PRO A 16 -86.83 26.59 -55.02
CA PRO A 16 -88.28 26.47 -55.03
C PRO A 16 -88.90 27.14 -56.26
N SER A 17 -89.69 26.34 -56.98
CA SER A 17 -90.68 26.74 -57.97
C SER A 17 -91.96 27.21 -57.27
N VAL A 18 -92.53 28.34 -57.67
CA VAL A 18 -93.94 28.69 -57.40
C VAL A 18 -94.61 29.14 -58.68
N VAL A 19 -95.63 28.37 -59.06
CA VAL A 19 -96.58 28.56 -60.16
C VAL A 19 -97.75 29.41 -59.67
N GLY A 20 -98.20 30.37 -60.48
CA GLY A 20 -99.48 31.07 -60.31
C GLY A 20 -99.99 31.65 -61.62
N ARG A 21 -101.04 31.06 -62.19
CA ARG A 21 -101.75 31.48 -63.40
C ARG A 21 -102.77 32.58 -63.11
N GLY A 22 -103.10 33.40 -64.11
CA GLY A 22 -104.38 34.13 -64.15
C GLY A 22 -104.51 35.07 -65.36
N ARG A 23 -105.24 34.64 -66.39
CA ARG A 23 -105.66 35.47 -67.53
C ARG A 23 -106.92 36.27 -67.17
N GLY A 24 -107.06 37.48 -67.72
CA GLY A 24 -108.34 38.18 -67.80
C GLY A 24 -108.25 39.43 -68.69
N ARG A 25 -108.80 39.35 -69.91
CA ARG A 25 -109.08 40.50 -70.78
C ARG A 25 -110.49 41.01 -70.48
N GLY A 26 -110.67 42.32 -70.45
CA GLY A 26 -111.97 42.98 -70.44
C GLY A 26 -111.80 44.48 -70.66
N ALA A 27 -112.20 44.95 -71.84
CA ALA A 27 -112.17 46.35 -72.23
C ALA A 27 -113.50 47.03 -71.86
N TYR A 28 -113.43 48.27 -71.36
CA TYR A 28 -114.51 49.27 -71.44
C TYR A 28 -113.85 50.62 -71.68
N TYR A 29 -114.21 51.25 -72.81
CA TYR A 29 -113.96 52.66 -73.10
C TYR A 29 -114.93 53.52 -72.27
N GLY A 30 -114.46 54.66 -71.76
CA GLY A 30 -115.28 55.64 -71.05
C GLY A 30 -114.49 56.90 -70.71
N ASP A 31 -114.54 57.85 -71.65
CA ASP A 31 -114.33 59.30 -71.55
C ASP A 31 -113.98 59.92 -70.19
N LEU A 32 -112.83 60.61 -70.14
CA LEU A 32 -112.68 62.00 -69.65
C LEU A 32 -111.22 62.44 -69.79
N GLU A 33 -110.85 62.81 -71.02
CA GLU A 33 -109.73 63.73 -71.23
C GLU A 33 -110.10 65.11 -70.65
N ARG A 34 -109.55 65.48 -69.47
CA ARG A 34 -109.15 66.87 -69.12
C ARG A 34 -108.57 67.03 -67.70
N THR A 35 -107.52 66.29 -67.34
CA THR A 35 -106.60 66.67 -66.23
C THR A 35 -105.13 66.31 -66.51
N SER A 36 -104.71 66.34 -67.78
CA SER A 36 -103.39 65.85 -68.25
C SER A 36 -102.15 66.54 -67.61
N GLY A 37 -102.28 67.71 -66.98
CA GLY A 37 -101.12 68.44 -66.42
C GLY A 37 -100.84 68.25 -64.92
N ARG A 38 -101.86 68.00 -64.09
CA ARG A 38 -101.75 68.04 -62.62
C ARG A 38 -101.52 66.65 -62.01
N ASP A 39 -102.13 65.62 -62.60
CA ASP A 39 -101.98 64.23 -62.17
C ASP A 39 -100.62 63.65 -62.58
N GLY A 40 -100.07 64.09 -63.71
CA GLY A 40 -98.71 63.73 -64.16
C GLY A 40 -97.62 64.22 -63.20
N HIS A 41 -97.78 65.41 -62.63
CA HIS A 41 -96.83 65.97 -61.66
C HIS A 41 -96.86 65.23 -60.31
N LEU A 42 -98.04 64.86 -59.82
CA LEU A 42 -98.18 64.05 -58.59
C LEU A 42 -97.63 62.63 -58.79
N LEU A 43 -97.88 62.02 -59.94
CA LEU A 43 -97.29 60.71 -60.28
C LEU A 43 -95.78 60.79 -60.38
N GLU A 44 -95.21 61.88 -60.90
CA GLU A 44 -93.77 62.08 -60.95
C GLU A 44 -93.17 62.33 -59.56
N GLN A 45 -93.86 63.05 -58.68
CA GLN A 45 -93.48 63.18 -57.26
C GLN A 45 -93.56 61.84 -56.51
N ILE A 46 -94.59 61.02 -56.77
CA ILE A 46 -94.69 59.68 -56.17
C ILE A 46 -93.56 58.78 -56.68
N ARG A 47 -93.20 58.86 -57.96
CA ARG A 47 -92.06 58.15 -58.54
C ARG A 47 -90.74 58.62 -57.94
N SER A 48 -90.53 59.93 -57.77
CA SER A 48 -89.30 60.46 -57.19
C SER A 48 -89.16 60.08 -55.72
N VAL A 49 -90.23 60.18 -54.92
CA VAL A 49 -90.26 59.76 -53.52
C VAL A 49 -90.07 58.24 -53.39
N SER A 50 -90.66 57.44 -54.27
CA SER A 50 -90.45 55.98 -54.29
C SER A 50 -89.01 55.61 -54.63
N ARG A 51 -88.37 56.35 -55.54
CA ARG A 51 -86.95 56.18 -55.89
C ARG A 51 -86.04 56.55 -54.73
N GLN A 52 -86.27 57.70 -54.09
CA GLN A 52 -85.55 58.14 -52.88
C GLN A 52 -85.71 57.15 -51.72
N LYS A 53 -86.92 56.61 -51.52
CA LYS A 53 -87.16 55.56 -50.51
C LYS A 53 -86.35 54.30 -50.80
N GLY A 54 -86.27 53.88 -52.06
CA GLY A 54 -85.43 52.75 -52.47
C GLY A 54 -83.93 53.01 -52.24
N GLU A 55 -83.46 54.22 -52.55
CA GLU A 55 -82.07 54.64 -52.31
C GLU A 55 -81.73 54.68 -50.81
N LEU A 56 -82.61 55.25 -49.97
CA LEU A 56 -82.43 55.26 -48.52
C LEU A 56 -82.44 53.84 -47.93
N GLN A 57 -83.32 52.98 -48.41
CA GLN A 57 -83.39 51.59 -47.95
C GLN A 57 -82.12 50.82 -48.37
N GLN A 58 -81.59 51.10 -49.57
CA GLN A 58 -80.31 50.55 -50.02
C GLN A 58 -79.14 51.04 -49.16
N GLN A 59 -79.11 52.34 -48.84
CA GLN A 59 -78.10 52.92 -47.94
C GLN A 59 -78.18 52.34 -46.52
N GLU A 60 -79.38 52.11 -46.00
CA GLU A 60 -79.58 51.45 -44.70
C GLU A 60 -79.04 50.01 -44.73
N VAL A 61 -79.33 49.24 -45.77
CA VAL A 61 -78.79 47.88 -45.95
C VAL A 61 -77.26 47.91 -46.03
N GLU A 62 -76.69 48.86 -46.77
CA GLU A 62 -75.24 49.00 -46.91
C GLU A 62 -74.57 49.36 -45.57
N LEU A 63 -75.13 50.30 -44.81
CA LEU A 63 -74.61 50.68 -43.50
C LEU A 63 -74.71 49.53 -42.49
N ARG A 64 -75.82 48.79 -42.48
CA ARG A 64 -75.98 47.58 -41.65
C ARG A 64 -74.96 46.50 -42.03
N ALA A 65 -74.72 46.28 -43.33
CA ALA A 65 -73.72 45.34 -43.81
C ALA A 65 -72.30 45.75 -43.38
N ARG A 66 -71.96 47.05 -43.47
CA ARG A 66 -70.67 47.58 -43.00
C ARG A 66 -70.50 47.42 -41.50
N MET A 67 -71.53 47.70 -40.70
CA MET A 67 -71.49 47.47 -39.25
C MET A 67 -71.26 46.00 -38.91
N LEU A 68 -72.00 45.09 -39.53
CA LEU A 68 -71.85 43.65 -39.30
C LEU A 68 -70.45 43.16 -39.73
N ALA A 69 -69.93 43.63 -40.86
CA ALA A 69 -68.58 43.31 -41.30
C ALA A 69 -67.51 43.78 -40.30
N MET A 70 -67.63 45.00 -39.78
CA MET A 70 -66.74 45.52 -38.74
C MET A 70 -66.85 44.72 -37.44
N GLU A 71 -68.05 44.30 -37.04
CA GLU A 71 -68.26 43.52 -35.81
C GLU A 71 -67.69 42.10 -35.94
N ILE A 72 -67.90 41.45 -37.08
CA ILE A 72 -67.26 40.16 -37.40
C ILE A 72 -65.74 40.30 -37.38
N GLN A 73 -65.20 41.34 -38.03
CA GLN A 73 -63.75 41.60 -38.07
C GLN A 73 -63.17 41.79 -36.66
N ARG A 74 -63.79 42.63 -35.82
CA ARG A 74 -63.34 42.85 -34.43
C ARG A 74 -63.45 41.57 -33.60
N SER A 75 -64.51 40.78 -33.79
CA SER A 75 -64.67 39.50 -33.09
C SER A 75 -63.65 38.44 -33.52
N PHE A 76 -63.20 38.51 -34.78
CA PHE A 76 -62.18 37.63 -35.33
C PHE A 76 -60.79 38.04 -34.82
N GLU A 77 -60.45 39.32 -34.92
CA GLU A 77 -59.20 39.89 -34.40
C GLU A 77 -59.04 39.63 -32.90
N SER A 78 -60.11 39.83 -32.12
CA SER A 78 -60.09 39.54 -30.68
C SER A 78 -59.84 38.06 -30.39
N ARG A 79 -60.43 37.13 -31.16
CA ARG A 79 -60.18 35.69 -31.00
C ARG A 79 -58.78 35.31 -31.47
N SER A 80 -58.29 35.88 -32.56
CA SER A 80 -56.92 35.66 -33.05
C SER A 80 -55.89 36.04 -31.99
N ALA A 81 -56.03 37.24 -31.40
CA ALA A 81 -55.17 37.70 -30.32
C ALA A 81 -55.24 36.79 -29.07
N GLN A 82 -56.41 36.24 -28.74
CA GLN A 82 -56.54 35.27 -27.66
C GLN A 82 -55.81 33.95 -27.97
N TYR A 83 -55.93 33.42 -29.19
CA TYR A 83 -55.21 32.22 -29.59
C TYR A 83 -53.71 32.42 -29.56
N GLU A 84 -53.21 33.56 -30.05
CA GLU A 84 -51.80 33.91 -29.98
C GLU A 84 -51.31 34.02 -28.54
N ASN A 85 -52.09 34.65 -27.65
CA ASN A 85 -51.75 34.74 -26.23
C ASN A 85 -51.69 33.37 -25.55
N VAL A 86 -52.67 32.50 -25.81
CA VAL A 86 -52.70 31.13 -25.27
C VAL A 86 -51.52 30.33 -25.82
N ALA A 87 -51.22 30.42 -27.12
CA ALA A 87 -50.08 29.75 -27.74
C ALA A 87 -48.75 30.19 -27.11
N ALA A 88 -48.55 31.50 -26.92
CA ALA A 88 -47.37 32.05 -26.28
C ALA A 88 -47.21 31.57 -24.83
N ARG A 89 -48.31 31.50 -24.06
CA ARG A 89 -48.29 31.01 -22.67
C ARG A 89 -47.97 29.51 -22.60
N LEU A 90 -48.55 28.71 -23.49
CA LEU A 90 -48.26 27.27 -23.56
C LEU A 90 -46.80 27.03 -23.93
N GLN A 91 -46.27 27.79 -24.88
CA GLN A 91 -44.86 27.71 -25.26
C GLN A 91 -43.93 28.13 -24.11
N ALA A 92 -44.25 29.21 -23.40
CA ALA A 92 -43.49 29.64 -22.23
C ALA A 92 -43.48 28.57 -21.13
N TRP A 93 -44.63 27.95 -20.85
CA TRP A 93 -44.74 26.88 -19.86
C TRP A 93 -43.96 25.62 -20.27
N ALA A 94 -44.02 25.23 -21.55
CA ALA A 94 -43.25 24.12 -22.08
C ALA A 94 -41.73 24.37 -21.94
N ASN A 95 -41.27 25.56 -22.29
CA ASN A 95 -39.87 25.95 -22.16
C ASN A 95 -39.42 25.97 -20.69
N GLU A 96 -40.23 26.55 -19.80
CA GLU A 96 -39.93 26.59 -18.36
C GLU A 96 -39.86 25.17 -17.77
N SER A 97 -40.75 24.28 -18.21
CA SER A 97 -40.72 22.88 -17.77
C SER A 97 -39.47 22.15 -18.22
N LEU A 98 -39.05 22.36 -19.47
CA LEU A 98 -37.82 21.79 -20.00
C LEU A 98 -36.59 22.33 -19.25
N LEU A 99 -36.52 23.64 -19.02
CA LEU A 99 -35.42 24.28 -18.29
C LEU A 99 -35.33 23.78 -16.84
N ARG A 100 -36.47 23.56 -16.17
CA ARG A 100 -36.49 22.95 -14.84
C ARG A 100 -35.92 21.54 -14.84
N GLU A 101 -36.32 20.70 -15.80
CA GLU A 101 -35.81 19.33 -15.87
C GLU A 101 -34.31 19.31 -16.16
N GLN A 102 -33.84 20.11 -17.12
CA GLN A 102 -32.41 20.25 -17.42
C GLN A 102 -31.61 20.73 -16.20
N ASN A 103 -32.11 21.73 -15.46
CA ASN A 103 -31.43 22.20 -14.24
C ASN A 103 -31.38 21.12 -13.15
N LYS A 104 -32.42 20.29 -13.05
CA LYS A 104 -32.45 19.17 -12.12
C LYS A 104 -31.44 18.11 -12.52
N GLU A 105 -31.36 17.72 -13.79
CA GLU A 105 -30.35 16.78 -14.30
C GLU A 105 -28.92 17.31 -14.08
N VAL A 106 -28.69 18.61 -14.33
CA VAL A 106 -27.38 19.21 -14.06
C VAL A 106 -27.05 19.17 -12.57
N ALA A 107 -28.03 19.39 -11.69
CA ALA A 107 -27.83 19.30 -10.25
C ALA A 107 -27.51 17.87 -9.79
N THR A 108 -28.20 16.85 -10.34
CA THR A 108 -27.91 15.44 -10.02
C THR A 108 -26.53 15.04 -10.52
N LEU A 109 -26.19 15.37 -11.76
CA LEU A 109 -24.87 15.06 -12.34
C LEU A 109 -23.73 15.72 -11.55
N ARG A 110 -23.93 16.94 -11.03
CA ARG A 110 -22.95 17.59 -10.14
C ARG A 110 -22.78 16.83 -8.83
N SER A 111 -23.88 16.43 -8.20
CA SER A 111 -23.83 15.65 -6.96
C SER A 111 -23.17 14.29 -7.16
N GLU A 112 -23.46 13.60 -8.28
CA GLU A 112 -22.84 12.32 -8.62
C GLU A 112 -21.34 12.49 -8.87
N ARG A 113 -20.94 13.50 -9.64
CA ARG A 113 -19.53 13.83 -9.84
C ARG A 113 -18.83 14.07 -8.50
N ASP A 114 -19.40 14.90 -7.63
CA ASP A 114 -18.79 15.22 -6.33
C ASP A 114 -18.68 13.97 -5.44
N HIS A 115 -19.66 13.06 -5.52
CA HIS A 115 -19.61 11.77 -4.84
C HIS A 115 -18.47 10.88 -5.37
N PHE A 116 -18.34 10.74 -6.69
CA PHE A 116 -17.25 9.96 -7.30
C PHE A 116 -15.87 10.60 -7.08
N GLU A 117 -15.78 11.93 -7.07
CA GLU A 117 -14.54 12.63 -6.73
C GLU A 117 -14.13 12.37 -5.27
N ALA A 118 -15.08 12.38 -4.34
CA ALA A 118 -14.83 12.03 -2.95
C ALA A 118 -14.34 10.57 -2.81
N GLU A 119 -14.97 9.61 -3.49
CA GLU A 119 -14.55 8.21 -3.50
C GLU A 119 -13.15 8.05 -4.11
N ARG A 120 -12.88 8.74 -5.23
CA ARG A 120 -11.56 8.75 -5.85
C ARG A 120 -10.50 9.31 -4.90
N SER A 121 -10.77 10.41 -4.20
CA SER A 121 -9.85 10.98 -3.22
C SER A 121 -9.58 10.03 -2.06
N GLN A 122 -10.61 9.33 -1.57
CA GLN A 122 -10.44 8.29 -0.55
C GLN A 122 -9.58 7.13 -1.04
N ASN A 123 -9.80 6.66 -2.27
CA ASN A 123 -9.02 5.59 -2.87
C ASN A 123 -7.55 5.99 -3.05
N ILE A 124 -7.29 7.22 -3.50
CA ILE A 124 -5.93 7.78 -3.58
C ILE A 124 -5.26 7.79 -2.21
N HIS A 125 -5.95 8.26 -1.18
CA HIS A 125 -5.43 8.26 0.19
C HIS A 125 -5.03 6.85 0.65
N LYS A 126 -5.92 5.86 0.44
CA LYS A 126 -5.66 4.47 0.81
C LYS A 126 -4.48 3.86 0.04
N ILE A 127 -4.30 4.24 -1.23
CA ILE A 127 -3.13 3.83 -2.01
C ILE A 127 -1.86 4.40 -1.38
N SER A 128 -1.83 5.69 -1.03
CA SER A 128 -0.67 6.30 -0.39
C SER A 128 -0.33 5.67 0.96
N GLU A 129 -1.32 5.36 1.80
CA GLU A 129 -1.09 4.62 3.06
C GLU A 129 -0.45 3.25 2.84
N LEU A 130 -0.89 2.52 1.81
CA LEU A 130 -0.33 1.22 1.46
C LEU A 130 1.08 1.32 0.90
N GLU A 131 1.37 2.37 0.11
CA GLU A 131 2.71 2.65 -0.38
C GLU A 131 3.68 2.95 0.76
N GLU A 132 3.28 3.76 1.74
CA GLU A 132 4.08 4.03 2.94
C GLU A 132 4.32 2.77 3.77
N TYR A 133 3.28 1.96 3.96
CA TYR A 133 3.40 0.68 4.66
C TYR A 133 4.37 -0.27 3.96
N PHE A 134 4.30 -0.36 2.63
CA PHE A 134 5.20 -1.18 1.84
C PHE A 134 6.64 -0.70 1.96
N GLN A 135 6.88 0.61 1.82
CA GLN A 135 8.21 1.20 1.99
C GLN A 135 8.78 0.94 3.39
N GLU A 136 7.95 1.03 4.43
CA GLU A 136 8.38 0.71 5.79
C GLU A 136 8.76 -0.76 5.94
N LYS A 137 8.03 -1.68 5.29
CA LYS A 137 8.40 -3.09 5.24
C LYS A 137 9.71 -3.32 4.51
N GLU A 138 9.96 -2.65 3.39
CA GLU A 138 11.25 -2.72 2.70
C GLU A 138 12.40 -2.24 3.58
N ARG A 139 12.22 -1.15 4.34
CA ARG A 139 13.22 -0.69 5.32
C ARG A 139 13.49 -1.75 6.40
N GLN A 140 12.43 -2.36 6.93
CA GLN A 140 12.56 -3.43 7.93
C GLN A 140 13.31 -4.64 7.37
N TYR A 141 13.01 -5.06 6.15
CA TYR A 141 13.73 -6.16 5.49
C TYR A 141 15.21 -5.82 5.25
N ALA A 142 15.51 -4.60 4.80
CA ALA A 142 16.89 -4.14 4.60
C ALA A 142 17.68 -4.13 5.92
N ALA A 143 17.09 -3.63 7.01
CA ALA A 143 17.71 -3.62 8.33
C ALA A 143 17.99 -5.03 8.85
N PHE A 144 17.03 -5.95 8.70
CA PHE A 144 17.20 -7.35 9.08
C PHE A 144 18.29 -8.05 8.26
N HIS A 145 18.30 -7.85 6.95
CA HIS A 145 19.32 -8.42 6.06
C HIS A 145 20.73 -7.91 6.40
N GLU A 146 20.87 -6.63 6.72
CA GLU A 146 22.15 -6.08 7.15
C GLU A 146 22.59 -6.64 8.52
N GLN A 147 21.65 -6.84 9.44
CA GLN A 147 21.93 -7.51 10.71
C GLN A 147 22.43 -8.95 10.50
N ASP A 148 21.82 -9.71 9.60
CA ASP A 148 22.26 -11.06 9.25
C ASP A 148 23.67 -11.07 8.65
N ARG A 149 23.97 -10.11 7.76
CA ARG A 149 25.32 -9.92 7.21
C ARG A 149 26.36 -9.69 8.31
N ILE A 150 26.08 -8.77 9.25
CA ILE A 150 26.97 -8.47 10.38
C ILE A 150 27.15 -9.70 11.28
N ALA A 151 26.08 -10.43 11.57
CA ALA A 151 26.13 -11.64 12.37
C ALA A 151 27.00 -12.71 11.70
N GLN A 152 26.86 -12.90 10.38
CA GLN A 152 27.64 -13.84 9.61
C GLN A 152 29.13 -13.46 9.58
N GLU A 153 29.47 -12.19 9.37
CA GLU A 153 30.85 -11.69 9.42
C GLU A 153 31.47 -11.89 10.81
N THR A 154 30.70 -11.63 11.86
CA THR A 154 31.13 -11.85 13.25
C THR A 154 31.39 -13.32 13.54
N SER A 155 30.55 -14.23 13.03
CA SER A 155 30.77 -15.68 13.15
C SER A 155 32.07 -16.09 12.47
N LYS A 156 32.28 -15.66 11.21
CA LYS A 156 33.49 -15.96 10.44
C LYS A 156 34.75 -15.48 11.16
N TYR A 157 34.71 -14.28 11.73
CA TYR A 157 35.82 -13.74 12.52
C TYR A 157 36.11 -14.60 13.75
N LYS A 158 35.08 -15.00 14.51
CA LYS A 158 35.24 -15.88 15.68
C LYS A 158 35.78 -17.25 15.30
N ASP A 159 35.34 -17.81 14.18
CA ASP A 159 35.83 -19.10 13.67
C ASP A 159 37.32 -19.02 13.30
N GLU A 160 37.77 -17.90 12.71
CA GLU A 160 39.18 -17.67 12.43
C GLU A 160 40.00 -17.59 13.72
N GLN A 161 39.53 -16.85 14.72
CA GLN A 161 40.19 -16.76 16.03
C GLN A 161 40.30 -18.12 16.72
N LEU A 162 39.25 -18.96 16.64
CA LEU A 162 39.30 -20.32 17.14
C LEU A 162 40.31 -21.18 16.39
N ARG A 163 40.40 -21.04 15.06
CA ARG A 163 41.38 -21.77 14.24
C ARG A 163 42.81 -21.38 14.59
N GLU A 164 43.08 -20.09 14.78
CA GLU A 164 44.39 -19.60 15.23
C GLU A 164 44.76 -20.16 16.61
N ALA A 165 43.83 -20.12 17.57
CA ALA A 165 44.04 -20.67 18.91
C ALA A 165 44.30 -22.18 18.87
N GLN A 166 43.56 -22.94 18.05
CA GLN A 166 43.81 -24.35 17.81
C GLN A 166 45.21 -24.60 17.23
N GLY A 167 45.65 -23.76 16.28
CA GLY A 167 47.01 -23.83 15.74
C GLY A 167 48.09 -23.58 16.80
N TRP A 168 47.87 -22.65 17.74
CA TRP A 168 48.78 -22.44 18.87
C TRP A 168 48.82 -23.65 19.83
N MET A 169 47.65 -24.23 20.14
CA MET A 169 47.58 -25.42 20.99
C MET A 169 48.28 -26.62 20.36
N ALA A 170 48.10 -26.85 19.06
CA ALA A 170 48.77 -27.93 18.34
C ALA A 170 50.31 -27.79 18.41
N ARG A 171 50.84 -26.59 18.17
CA ARG A 171 52.29 -26.32 18.30
C ARG A 171 52.80 -26.52 19.73
N ALA A 172 52.01 -26.15 20.74
CA ALA A 172 52.38 -26.41 22.13
C ALA A 172 52.43 -27.92 22.45
N GLN A 173 51.42 -28.67 21.99
CA GLN A 173 51.38 -30.13 22.14
C GLN A 173 52.55 -30.82 21.43
N GLU A 174 52.92 -30.37 20.23
CA GLU A 174 54.12 -30.85 19.52
C GLU A 174 55.39 -30.61 20.36
N MET A 175 55.56 -29.40 20.91
CA MET A 175 56.70 -29.07 21.78
C MET A 175 56.75 -29.94 23.03
N ASP A 176 55.62 -30.17 23.70
CA ASP A 176 55.54 -31.04 24.88
C ASP A 176 55.89 -32.49 24.53
N ALA A 177 55.43 -32.98 23.38
CA ALA A 177 55.78 -34.31 22.88
C ALA A 177 57.28 -34.44 22.57
N PHE A 178 57.89 -33.43 21.93
CA PHE A 178 59.33 -33.38 21.71
C PHE A 178 60.10 -33.40 23.03
N GLN A 179 59.73 -32.55 23.99
CA GLN A 179 60.36 -32.52 25.31
C GLN A 179 60.24 -33.86 26.05
N SER A 180 59.05 -34.47 26.04
CA SER A 180 58.82 -35.78 26.65
C SER A 180 59.68 -36.87 26.00
N SER A 181 59.79 -36.87 24.68
CA SER A 181 60.63 -37.82 23.92
C SER A 181 62.12 -37.66 24.29
N THR A 182 62.64 -36.43 24.29
CA THR A 182 64.02 -36.14 24.69
C THR A 182 64.30 -36.54 26.13
N ASN A 183 63.39 -36.21 27.06
CA ASN A 183 63.53 -36.60 28.47
C ASN A 183 63.52 -38.12 28.64
N HIS A 184 62.64 -38.83 27.93
CA HIS A 184 62.60 -40.29 27.98
C HIS A 184 63.89 -40.93 27.45
N SER A 185 64.42 -40.42 26.34
CA SER A 185 65.69 -40.86 25.76
C SER A 185 66.87 -40.63 26.72
N LEU A 186 66.96 -39.45 27.35
CA LEU A 186 67.98 -39.16 28.35
C LEU A 186 67.89 -40.08 29.57
N GLN A 187 66.67 -40.34 30.05
CA GLN A 187 66.48 -41.29 31.15
C GLN A 187 66.91 -42.71 30.77
N ALA A 188 66.70 -43.14 29.53
CA ALA A 188 67.16 -44.44 29.05
C ALA A 188 68.70 -44.51 29.03
N GLU A 189 69.38 -43.49 28.51
CA GLU A 189 70.85 -43.44 28.49
C GLU A 189 71.45 -43.45 29.91
N LEU A 190 70.85 -42.70 30.85
CA LEU A 190 71.26 -42.70 32.26
C LEU A 190 71.11 -44.08 32.91
N ARG A 191 70.02 -44.80 32.61
CA ARG A 191 69.82 -46.18 33.09
C ARG A 191 70.89 -47.11 32.52
N GLU A 192 71.13 -47.06 31.21
CA GLU A 192 72.12 -47.90 30.53
C GLU A 192 73.53 -47.68 31.10
N ARG A 193 73.96 -46.42 31.27
CA ARG A 193 75.27 -46.12 31.87
C ARG A 193 75.36 -46.62 33.31
N THR A 194 74.29 -46.48 34.10
CA THR A 194 74.25 -46.99 35.48
C THR A 194 74.40 -48.51 35.51
N GLU A 195 73.71 -49.21 34.60
CA GLU A 195 73.84 -50.66 34.43
C GLU A 195 75.26 -51.06 34.01
N GLN A 196 75.87 -50.34 33.07
CA GLN A 196 77.27 -50.55 32.67
C GLN A 196 78.23 -50.39 33.85
N TYR A 197 78.11 -49.34 34.66
CA TYR A 197 78.93 -49.16 35.87
C TYR A 197 78.71 -50.27 36.89
N ASN A 198 77.47 -50.67 37.14
CA ASN A 198 77.15 -51.76 38.06
C ASN A 198 77.77 -53.08 37.59
N GLN A 199 77.73 -53.37 36.28
CA GLN A 199 78.36 -54.56 35.70
C GLN A 199 79.88 -54.56 35.91
N LEU A 200 80.55 -53.43 35.67
CA LEU A 200 81.99 -53.28 35.92
C LEU A 200 82.33 -53.44 37.39
N TRP A 201 81.58 -52.78 38.28
CA TRP A 201 81.75 -52.88 39.72
C TRP A 201 81.64 -54.34 40.21
N HIS A 202 80.57 -55.04 39.81
CA HIS A 202 80.42 -56.46 40.13
C HIS A 202 81.51 -57.33 39.47
N GLY A 203 82.00 -56.97 38.29
CA GLY A 203 83.15 -57.58 37.64
C GLY A 203 84.42 -57.47 38.47
N CYS A 204 84.75 -56.26 38.94
CA CYS A 204 85.88 -56.02 39.83
C CYS A 204 85.71 -56.74 41.17
N GLN A 205 84.50 -56.79 41.73
CA GLN A 205 84.23 -57.58 42.95
C GLN A 205 84.48 -59.07 42.73
N ARG A 206 84.07 -59.64 41.59
CA ARG A 206 84.36 -61.04 41.24
C ARG A 206 85.87 -61.25 41.10
N GLN A 207 86.56 -60.40 40.33
CA GLN A 207 88.01 -60.48 40.16
C GLN A 207 88.78 -60.40 41.48
N LYS A 208 88.40 -59.48 42.38
CA LYS A 208 89.00 -59.37 43.72
C LYS A 208 88.80 -60.67 44.51
N ARG A 209 87.58 -61.22 44.52
CA ARG A 209 87.29 -62.50 45.18
C ARG A 209 88.15 -63.63 44.61
N ASP A 210 88.28 -63.68 43.29
CA ASP A 210 89.07 -64.71 42.61
C ASP A 210 90.57 -64.57 42.92
N VAL A 211 91.09 -63.34 43.02
CA VAL A 211 92.48 -63.06 43.47
C VAL A 211 92.68 -63.41 44.95
N ASP A 212 91.72 -63.08 45.82
CA ASP A 212 91.78 -63.43 47.25
C ASP A 212 91.75 -64.95 47.45
N LEU A 213 90.99 -65.69 46.64
CA LEU A 213 90.98 -67.16 46.57
C LEU A 213 92.31 -67.76 46.08
N LEU A 214 93.03 -67.07 45.20
CA LEU A 214 94.36 -67.48 44.71
C LEU A 214 95.49 -67.11 45.68
N ARG A 215 95.36 -66.00 46.42
CA ARG A 215 96.37 -65.47 47.33
C ARG A 215 96.32 -66.13 48.71
N HIS A 216 95.13 -66.49 49.17
CA HIS A 216 94.93 -67.34 50.33
C HIS A 216 94.55 -68.73 49.80
N GLY A 217 95.55 -69.52 49.41
CA GLY A 217 95.31 -70.89 48.94
C GLY A 217 94.44 -71.65 49.93
N VAL A 218 93.28 -72.13 49.47
CA VAL A 218 92.32 -73.03 50.12
C VAL A 218 92.01 -72.71 51.60
N PRO A 219 90.77 -72.31 51.97
CA PRO A 219 90.30 -72.64 53.30
C PRO A 219 90.12 -74.15 53.36
N SER A 220 91.10 -74.84 53.95
CA SER A 220 90.85 -76.18 54.46
C SER A 220 89.89 -76.00 55.62
N SER A 221 88.70 -76.59 55.49
CA SER A 221 87.85 -77.08 56.58
C SER A 221 87.80 -76.26 57.88
N GLY A 222 86.71 -75.53 58.11
CA GLY A 222 86.42 -75.00 59.43
C GLY A 222 85.23 -74.07 59.39
N SER A 223 84.07 -74.63 59.73
CA SER A 223 82.90 -73.98 60.34
C SER A 223 83.01 -72.47 60.56
N ASP A 224 82.16 -71.70 59.88
CA ASP A 224 81.03 -71.05 60.53
C ASP A 224 80.23 -70.26 59.48
N GLU A 225 78.96 -70.65 59.38
CA GLU A 225 77.92 -69.92 58.68
C GLU A 225 77.48 -68.78 59.61
N PRO A 226 77.64 -67.51 59.20
CA PRO A 226 76.68 -66.51 59.61
C PRO A 226 75.93 -66.10 58.36
N SER A 227 74.71 -66.62 58.27
CA SER A 227 73.57 -66.08 57.52
C SER A 227 73.60 -64.55 57.48
N ALA A 228 74.29 -64.00 56.47
CA ALA A 228 74.20 -62.60 56.15
C ALA A 228 72.90 -62.41 55.37
N LEU A 229 71.86 -62.03 56.12
CA LEU A 229 70.65 -61.40 55.61
C LEU A 229 71.02 -60.50 54.42
N ILE A 230 70.72 -60.99 53.21
CA ILE A 230 70.57 -60.12 52.04
C ILE A 230 69.30 -59.32 52.34
N CYS A 231 69.48 -58.21 53.05
CA CYS A 231 68.52 -57.14 53.02
C CYS A 231 68.44 -56.68 51.56
N HIS A 232 67.45 -57.19 50.83
CA HIS A 232 66.85 -56.41 49.78
C HIS A 232 66.43 -55.10 50.46
N ALA A 233 67.22 -54.05 50.26
CA ALA A 233 66.63 -52.73 50.28
C ALA A 233 65.62 -52.77 49.14
N SER A 234 64.36 -53.11 49.47
CA SER A 234 63.22 -52.70 48.68
C SER A 234 63.50 -51.25 48.35
N THR A 235 63.68 -50.95 47.07
CA THR A 235 63.41 -49.62 46.55
C THR A 235 61.99 -49.33 47.01
N ARG A 236 61.87 -48.61 48.12
CA ARG A 236 60.62 -47.99 48.55
C ARG A 236 60.11 -47.31 47.30
N ASP A 237 58.89 -47.65 46.93
CA ASP A 237 58.06 -46.80 46.10
C ASP A 237 58.04 -45.43 46.76
N TYR A 238 58.94 -44.55 46.33
CA TYR A 238 58.82 -43.14 46.59
C TYR A 238 57.72 -42.66 45.64
N SER A 239 56.48 -42.97 46.02
CA SER A 239 55.29 -42.20 45.66
C SER A 239 55.35 -40.84 46.36
N GLY A 240 56.48 -40.15 46.25
CA GLY A 240 56.59 -38.73 46.50
C GLY A 240 56.22 -38.05 45.20
N GLY A 241 54.93 -37.75 45.04
CA GLY A 241 54.50 -36.77 44.06
C GLY A 241 55.31 -35.50 44.31
N PHE A 242 56.27 -35.21 43.44
CA PHE A 242 56.84 -33.89 43.35
C PHE A 242 55.73 -33.03 42.75
N THR A 243 54.84 -32.52 43.61
CA THR A 243 54.13 -31.28 43.27
C THR A 243 55.23 -30.22 43.19
N SER A 244 55.81 -30.08 42.01
CA SER A 244 56.48 -28.85 41.63
C SER A 244 55.39 -27.77 41.58
N SER A 245 55.02 -27.24 42.74
CA SER A 245 54.40 -25.93 42.79
C SER A 245 55.51 -24.95 42.43
N CYS A 246 55.72 -24.74 41.14
CA CYS A 246 56.33 -23.53 40.66
C CYS A 246 55.36 -22.38 40.97
N THR A 247 55.32 -21.96 42.23
CA THR A 247 54.91 -20.59 42.55
C THR A 247 56.02 -19.71 42.01
N VAL A 248 55.85 -19.25 40.77
CA VAL A 248 56.58 -18.09 40.28
C VAL A 248 56.08 -16.91 41.11
N SER A 249 56.79 -16.63 42.19
CA SER A 249 56.65 -15.39 42.95
C SER A 249 57.03 -14.25 42.01
N VAL A 250 56.04 -13.57 41.45
CA VAL A 250 56.25 -12.29 40.77
C VAL A 250 56.61 -11.27 41.84
N THR A 251 57.91 -11.14 42.12
CA THR A 251 58.42 -9.96 42.83
C THR A 251 58.20 -8.76 41.91
N ALA A 252 57.34 -7.85 42.34
CA ALA A 252 57.10 -6.58 41.69
C ALA A 252 58.41 -5.80 41.54
N ALA A 253 59.03 -5.88 40.37
CA ALA A 253 60.06 -4.96 39.94
C ALA A 253 59.39 -3.67 39.47
N LYS A 254 59.62 -2.59 40.22
CA LYS A 254 59.23 -1.23 39.86
C LYS A 254 59.87 -0.85 38.51
N GLY A 255 59.00 -0.54 37.54
CA GLY A 255 59.19 0.54 36.56
C GLY A 255 60.31 0.39 35.53
N VAL A 256 59.99 -0.25 34.40
CA VAL A 256 60.52 0.16 33.08
C VAL A 256 59.34 0.34 32.14
N LYS A 257 59.11 1.58 31.69
CA LYS A 257 58.09 1.93 30.71
C LYS A 257 58.48 1.35 29.35
N THR A 258 57.91 0.23 28.95
CA THR A 258 57.84 -0.18 27.54
C THR A 258 56.41 0.06 27.03
N LYS A 259 56.30 0.75 25.88
CA LYS A 259 55.05 1.28 25.30
C LYS A 259 54.15 0.20 24.65
N ASN A 260 54.20 -1.05 25.07
CA ASN A 260 53.36 -2.11 24.49
C ASN A 260 52.64 -2.90 25.60
N PRO A 261 51.29 -2.86 25.67
CA PRO A 261 50.56 -3.69 26.62
C PRO A 261 50.69 -5.17 26.25
N SER A 262 50.94 -6.01 27.25
CA SER A 262 50.92 -7.47 27.09
C SER A 262 49.55 -7.96 26.62
N PHE A 263 49.50 -9.14 25.99
CA PHE A 263 48.27 -9.75 25.47
C PHE A 263 47.16 -9.83 26.53
N VAL A 264 47.51 -10.15 27.78
CA VAL A 264 46.58 -10.16 28.92
C VAL A 264 46.06 -8.75 29.24
N GLY A 265 46.92 -7.73 29.14
CA GLY A 265 46.51 -6.33 29.28
C GLY A 265 45.53 -5.88 28.20
N ARG A 266 45.67 -6.36 26.96
CA ARG A 266 44.72 -6.07 25.87
C ARG A 266 43.37 -6.73 26.08
N MET A 267 43.33 -7.97 26.58
CA MET A 267 42.06 -8.64 26.88
C MET A 267 41.31 -7.99 28.05
N LEU A 268 42.02 -7.61 29.12
CA LEU A 268 41.39 -6.94 30.26
C LEU A 268 40.87 -5.54 29.90
N GLN A 269 41.59 -4.80 29.05
CA GLN A 269 41.14 -3.51 28.55
C GLN A 269 39.91 -3.66 27.63
N ALA A 270 39.91 -4.61 26.70
CA ALA A 270 38.76 -4.88 25.83
C ALA A 270 37.51 -5.34 26.61
N SER A 271 37.71 -6.12 27.68
CA SER A 271 36.60 -6.55 28.56
C SER A 271 36.04 -5.39 29.40
N SER A 272 36.91 -4.48 29.89
CA SER A 272 36.51 -3.24 30.56
C SER A 272 35.76 -2.29 29.62
N ASP A 273 36.19 -2.17 28.35
CA ASP A 273 35.58 -1.27 27.39
C ASP A 273 34.21 -1.80 26.90
N MET A 274 34.06 -3.12 26.78
CA MET A 274 32.77 -3.79 26.54
C MET A 274 31.78 -3.60 27.70
N ALA A 275 32.25 -3.61 28.95
CA ALA A 275 31.39 -3.38 30.11
C ALA A 275 30.88 -1.92 30.19
N LYS A 276 31.67 -0.95 29.72
CA LYS A 276 31.27 0.47 29.67
C LYS A 276 30.27 0.77 28.56
N GLN A 277 30.35 0.09 27.41
CA GLN A 277 29.36 0.21 26.33
C GLN A 277 27.98 -0.35 26.70
N ASN A 278 27.93 -1.42 27.50
CA ASN A 278 26.66 -2.00 27.95
C ASN A 278 25.90 -1.12 28.96
N HIS A 279 26.58 -0.29 29.75
CA HIS A 279 25.92 0.64 30.68
C HIS A 279 25.34 1.88 30.02
N VAL A 280 25.79 2.24 28.81
CA VAL A 280 25.23 3.38 28.05
C VAL A 280 23.94 2.98 27.30
N SER A 281 23.75 1.69 27.02
CA SER A 281 22.56 1.18 26.31
C SER A 281 21.33 0.92 27.22
N ALA A 282 21.52 0.94 28.55
CA ALA A 282 20.45 0.61 29.51
C ALA A 282 19.52 1.80 29.89
N TYR A 283 19.76 3.01 29.39
CA TYR A 283 18.95 4.20 29.65
C TYR A 283 18.20 4.69 28.41
N GLY A 284 17.36 3.85 27.82
CA GLY A 284 16.54 4.32 26.72
C GLY A 284 15.60 3.28 26.19
N LEU A 285 14.59 2.90 26.98
CA LEU A 285 13.32 2.32 26.51
C LEU A 285 12.33 2.28 27.68
N SER A 286 11.87 3.45 28.13
CA SER A 286 10.59 3.56 28.83
C SER A 286 9.55 4.02 27.81
N VAL A 287 8.78 3.08 27.27
CA VAL A 287 7.59 3.40 26.46
C VAL A 287 6.42 3.59 27.43
N PRO A 288 5.76 4.76 27.47
CA PRO A 288 4.57 4.92 28.29
C PRO A 288 3.40 4.20 27.60
N CYS A 289 2.77 3.26 28.32
CA CYS A 289 1.43 2.80 27.97
C CYS A 289 0.45 3.96 28.23
N SER A 290 -0.35 4.31 27.23
CA SER A 290 -1.56 5.13 27.43
C SER A 290 -2.61 4.79 26.36
N ASN A 291 -3.76 4.37 26.90
CA ASN A 291 -5.12 4.19 26.37
C ASN A 291 -5.33 3.35 25.11
#